data_AF-T0ZFM2-F1
#
_entry.id   AF-T0ZFM2-F1
#
_cell.length_a   1.000
_cell.length_b   1.000
_cell.length_c   1.000
_cell.angle_alpha   90.00
_cell.angle_beta   90.00
_cell.angle_gamma   90.00
#
_symmetry.space_group_name_H-M   'P 1'
#
loop_
_entity.id
_entity.type
_entity.pdbx_description
1 polymer ?
#
loop_
_entity_poly.entity_id
_entity_poly.type
_entity_poly.pdbx_seq_one_letter_code
_entity_poly.pdbx_strand_id
1 'polypeptide(L)'
;MQCACIDIAREALGTEDANSTEFNAFTENPVIDLLPEQRDVADMGGTMRLGLYPCKLEPGTKAALAYGEPVVYERHRHRFEFNNRYREALERAGVVFSGTSPTGRLVEIME
;
A
#
# COMPACT_ATOMS: atom_id res chain seq x y z
N MET A 1 0.30 6.77 -4.58
CA MET A 1 0.78 6.00 -3.42
C MET A 1 1.97 5.12 -3.81
N GLN A 2 1.82 4.14 -4.70
CA GLN A 2 2.85 3.13 -5.01
C GLN A 2 4.25 3.70 -5.31
N CYS A 3 4.40 4.61 -6.28
CA CYS A 3 5.71 5.20 -6.59
C CYS A 3 6.30 6.01 -5.43
N ALA A 4 5.46 6.66 -4.62
CA ALA A 4 5.93 7.39 -3.44
C ALA A 4 6.48 6.42 -2.37
N CYS A 5 5.81 5.28 -2.14
CA CYS A 5 6.35 4.25 -1.26
C CYS A 5 7.68 3.70 -1.76
N ILE A 6 7.83 3.50 -3.08
CA ILE A 6 9.08 3.01 -3.68
C ILE A 6 10.21 4.01 -3.44
N ASP A 7 9.99 5.28 -3.74
CA ASP A 7 10.98 6.34 -3.56
C ASP A 7 11.45 6.46 -2.11
N ILE A 8 10.51 6.52 -1.17
CA ILE A 8 10.82 6.59 0.27
C ILE A 8 11.52 5.31 0.74
N ALA A 9 11.13 4.14 0.23
CA ALA A 9 11.79 2.89 0.59
C ALA A 9 13.25 2.84 0.13
N ARG A 10 13.59 3.45 -1.02
CA ARG A 10 14.98 3.49 -1.48
C ARG A 10 15.87 4.23 -0.51
N GLU A 11 15.40 5.38 -0.05
CA GLU A 11 16.09 6.18 0.97
C GLU A 11 16.12 5.43 2.32
N ALA A 12 14.98 4.91 2.78
CA ALA A 12 14.86 4.25 4.07
C ALA A 12 15.70 2.96 4.18
N LEU A 13 15.89 2.25 3.07
CA LEU A 13 16.66 1.01 3.00
C LEU A 13 18.10 1.22 2.49
N GLY A 14 18.43 2.41 1.99
CA GLY A 14 19.72 2.71 1.36
C GLY A 14 19.99 1.89 0.11
N THR A 15 18.96 1.55 -0.67
CA THR A 15 19.09 0.74 -1.89
C THR A 15 18.17 1.20 -3.01
N GLU A 16 18.71 1.33 -4.22
CA GLU A 16 17.94 1.64 -5.43
C GLU A 16 17.07 0.45 -5.91
N ASP A 17 17.33 -0.76 -5.41
CA ASP A 17 16.61 -1.97 -5.83
C ASP A 17 15.15 -1.99 -5.38
N ALA A 18 14.78 -1.23 -4.34
CA ALA A 18 13.39 -1.12 -3.89
C ALA A 18 12.48 -0.71 -5.06
N ASN A 19 11.47 -1.54 -5.34
CA ASN A 19 10.64 -1.39 -6.52
C ASN A 19 9.26 -2.08 -6.42
N SER A 20 8.44 -1.89 -7.45
CA SER A 20 7.25 -2.71 -7.71
C SER A 20 7.64 -3.95 -8.51
N THR A 21 7.05 -5.10 -8.19
CA THR A 21 7.15 -6.29 -9.06
C THR A 21 6.47 -6.09 -10.42
N GLU A 22 5.61 -5.08 -10.55
CA GLU A 22 5.07 -4.63 -11.84
C GLU A 22 6.16 -4.08 -12.78
N PHE A 23 7.15 -3.37 -12.23
CA PHE A 23 8.20 -2.70 -13.01
C PHE A 23 9.49 -3.53 -13.07
N ASN A 24 9.83 -4.22 -11.98
CA ASN A 24 10.97 -5.11 -11.91
C ASN A 24 10.57 -6.38 -11.15
N ALA A 25 10.22 -7.43 -11.90
CA ALA A 25 9.83 -8.72 -11.32
C ALA A 25 10.95 -9.43 -10.52
N PHE A 26 12.20 -8.99 -10.67
CA PHE A 26 13.37 -9.59 -10.03
C PHE A 26 13.95 -8.75 -8.88
N THR A 27 13.28 -7.67 -8.48
CA THR A 27 13.68 -6.89 -7.30
C THR A 27 13.78 -7.80 -6.07
N GLU A 28 14.86 -7.66 -5.31
CA GLU A 28 15.00 -8.31 -3.99
C GLU A 28 14.15 -7.58 -2.94
N ASN A 29 13.76 -6.34 -3.26
CA ASN A 29 13.01 -5.43 -2.43
C ASN A 29 11.63 -5.06 -3.04
N PRO A 30 10.66 -6.01 -3.13
CA PRO A 30 9.33 -5.78 -3.69
C PRO A 30 8.43 -4.99 -2.71
N VAL A 31 8.59 -3.67 -2.69
CA VAL A 31 7.83 -2.73 -1.83
C VAL A 31 6.37 -2.69 -2.24
N ILE A 32 6.12 -2.75 -3.55
CA ILE A 32 4.80 -2.86 -4.14
C ILE A 32 4.70 -4.20 -4.85
N ASP A 33 3.67 -4.98 -4.53
CA ASP A 33 3.58 -6.37 -4.99
C ASP A 33 2.15 -6.88 -4.99
N LEU A 34 1.90 -7.98 -5.69
CA LEU A 34 0.67 -8.74 -5.52
C LEU A 34 0.63 -9.36 -4.13
N LEU A 35 -0.57 -9.52 -3.56
CA LEU A 35 -0.71 -10.26 -2.32
C LEU A 35 -0.27 -11.73 -2.54
N PRO A 36 0.33 -12.40 -1.53
CA PRO A 36 0.80 -13.78 -1.69
C PRO A 36 -0.26 -14.73 -2.25
N GLU A 37 -1.51 -14.60 -1.82
CA GLU A 37 -2.64 -15.42 -2.25
C GLU A 37 -3.07 -15.16 -3.70
N GLN A 38 -2.60 -14.07 -4.30
CA GLN A 38 -2.89 -13.68 -5.68
C GLN A 38 -1.83 -14.18 -6.67
N ARG A 39 -0.69 -14.69 -6.20
CA ARG A 39 0.43 -15.11 -7.06
C ARG A 39 0.12 -16.37 -7.89
N ASP A 40 -0.73 -17.26 -7.37
CA ASP A 40 -1.13 -18.50 -8.06
C ASP A 40 -2.35 -18.32 -8.97
N VAL A 41 -2.89 -17.09 -9.06
CA VAL A 41 -4.07 -16.80 -9.88
C VAL A 41 -3.63 -16.65 -11.33
N ALA A 42 -3.90 -17.67 -12.14
CA ALA A 42 -3.52 -17.74 -13.56
C ALA A 42 -4.13 -16.62 -14.42
N ASP A 43 -5.30 -16.09 -14.03
CA ASP A 43 -5.93 -14.95 -14.68
C ASP A 43 -5.70 -13.68 -13.86
N MET A 44 -4.86 -12.78 -14.36
CA MET A 44 -4.58 -11.48 -13.75
C MET A 44 -5.85 -10.62 -13.60
N GLY A 45 -6.98 -10.96 -14.23
CA GLY A 45 -8.30 -10.40 -13.90
C GLY A 45 -8.72 -10.64 -12.44
N GLY A 46 -8.39 -11.81 -11.88
CA GLY A 46 -8.81 -12.25 -10.54
C GLY A 46 -8.08 -11.58 -9.37
N THR A 47 -7.01 -10.83 -9.64
CA THR A 47 -6.24 -10.11 -8.60
C THR A 47 -6.69 -8.65 -8.44
N MET A 48 -7.62 -8.18 -9.28
CA MET A 48 -8.05 -6.78 -9.29
C MET A 48 -9.00 -6.47 -8.14
N ARG A 49 -8.65 -5.45 -7.34
CA ARG A 49 -9.61 -4.74 -6.51
C ARG A 49 -10.33 -3.72 -7.37
N LEU A 50 -11.55 -4.06 -7.76
CA LEU A 50 -12.45 -3.21 -8.52
C LEU A 50 -13.74 -2.98 -7.75
N GLY A 51 -14.07 -1.72 -7.46
CA GLY A 51 -15.31 -1.35 -6.79
C GLY A 51 -15.10 -0.61 -5.47
N LEU A 52 -16.13 -0.56 -4.65
CA LEU A 52 -16.15 0.22 -3.40
C LEU A 52 -15.59 -0.62 -2.24
N TYR A 53 -14.59 -0.10 -1.52
CA TYR A 53 -13.98 -0.78 -0.38
C TYR A 53 -13.91 0.16 0.84
N PRO A 54 -14.04 -0.39 2.06
CA PRO A 54 -13.88 0.39 3.28
C PRO A 54 -12.41 0.72 3.56
N CYS A 55 -12.17 1.94 4.01
CA CYS A 55 -10.89 2.43 4.52
C CYS A 55 -11.12 2.99 5.94
N LYS A 56 -10.50 2.38 6.94
CA LYS A 56 -10.48 2.84 8.32
C LYS A 56 -9.39 3.91 8.46
N LEU A 57 -9.77 5.11 8.88
CA LEU A 57 -8.86 6.24 9.04
C LEU A 57 -8.27 6.28 10.45
N GLU A 58 -6.99 6.61 10.55
CA GLU A 58 -6.30 6.73 11.83
C GLU A 58 -6.60 8.10 12.48
N PRO A 59 -7.12 8.15 13.72
CA PRO A 59 -7.45 9.40 14.39
C PRO A 59 -6.25 10.37 14.48
N GLY A 60 -6.50 11.66 14.26
CA GLY A 60 -5.47 12.70 14.34
C GLY A 60 -4.63 12.89 13.07
N THR A 61 -4.84 12.08 12.03
CA THR A 61 -4.20 12.26 10.72
C THR A 61 -4.89 13.31 9.86
N LYS A 62 -4.19 13.82 8.84
CA LYS A 62 -4.80 14.78 7.88
C LYS A 62 -5.95 14.12 7.13
N ALA A 63 -5.82 12.85 6.76
CA ALA A 63 -6.91 12.10 6.13
C ALA A 63 -8.16 12.04 7.04
N ALA A 64 -8.01 11.68 8.31
CA ALA A 64 -9.14 11.63 9.25
C ALA A 64 -9.82 13.01 9.42
N LEU A 65 -9.03 14.08 9.48
CA LEU A 65 -9.57 15.45 9.57
C LEU A 65 -10.29 15.89 8.30
N ALA A 66 -9.77 15.51 7.12
CA ALA A 66 -10.36 15.88 5.84
C ALA A 66 -11.71 15.20 5.59
N TYR A 67 -11.82 13.93 5.98
CA TYR A 67 -13.06 13.16 5.81
C TYR A 67 -14.06 13.39 6.95
N GLY A 68 -13.61 13.58 8.20
CA GLY A 68 -14.48 13.77 9.35
C GLY A 68 -15.21 12.50 9.82
N GLU A 69 -14.86 11.32 9.28
CA GLU A 69 -15.45 10.03 9.61
C GLU A 69 -14.37 8.99 9.92
N PRO A 70 -14.62 8.03 10.83
CA PRO A 70 -13.64 7.00 11.18
C PRO A 70 -13.45 5.92 10.10
N VAL A 71 -14.46 5.71 9.26
CA VAL A 71 -14.44 4.73 8.15
C VAL A 71 -15.08 5.37 6.94
N VAL A 72 -14.37 5.37 5.82
CA VAL A 72 -14.84 5.91 4.53
C VAL A 72 -14.85 4.82 3.48
N TYR A 73 -15.58 5.05 2.39
CA TYR A 73 -15.72 4.08 1.31
C TYR A 73 -15.25 4.69 0.00
N GLU A 74 -14.18 4.13 -0.56
CA GLU A 74 -13.56 4.64 -1.78
C GLU A 74 -13.57 3.61 -2.89
N ARG A 75 -13.51 4.10 -4.13
CA ARG A 75 -13.49 3.22 -5.32
C ARG A 75 -12.05 2.83 -5.65
N HIS A 76 -11.78 1.54 -5.60
CA HIS A 76 -10.51 0.95 -6.01
C HIS A 76 -10.60 0.45 -7.45
N ARG A 77 -9.48 0.59 -8.15
CA ARG A 77 -9.20 -0.05 -9.45
C ARG A 77 -7.71 -0.26 -9.59
N HIS A 78 -7.19 -1.24 -8.86
CA HIS A 78 -5.77 -1.61 -8.91
C HIS A 78 -5.58 -3.08 -8.52
N ARG A 79 -4.34 -3.57 -8.58
CA ARG A 79 -3.97 -4.96 -8.31
C ARG A 79 -2.83 -5.08 -7.31
N PHE A 80 -1.83 -4.21 -7.47
CA PHE A 80 -0.63 -4.23 -6.65
C PHE A 80 -0.85 -3.44 -5.36
N GLU A 81 -0.39 -4.02 -4.27
CA GLU A 81 -0.58 -3.52 -2.92
C GLU A 81 0.78 -3.18 -2.29
N PHE A 82 0.75 -2.37 -1.24
CA PHE A 82 1.94 -2.16 -0.42
C PHE A 82 2.28 -3.41 0.38
N ASN A 83 3.54 -3.83 0.34
CA ASN A 83 4.03 -4.97 1.09
C ASN A 83 4.31 -4.58 2.55
N ASN A 84 3.50 -5.09 3.49
CA ASN A 84 3.62 -4.75 4.91
C ASN A 84 4.98 -5.09 5.54
N ARG A 85 5.82 -5.93 4.91
CA ARG A 85 7.21 -6.16 5.34
C ARG A 85 7.99 -4.85 5.53
N TYR A 86 7.66 -3.82 4.77
CA TYR A 86 8.35 -2.52 4.80
C TYR A 86 7.64 -1.47 5.63
N ARG A 87 6.48 -1.78 6.23
CA ARG A 87 5.66 -0.80 6.97
C ARG A 87 6.50 -0.08 8.04
N GLU A 88 7.16 -0.86 8.89
CA GLU A 88 7.95 -0.31 10.00
C GLU A 88 9.15 0.52 9.51
N ALA A 89 9.77 0.13 8.39
CA ALA A 89 10.87 0.90 7.81
C ALA A 89 10.40 2.26 7.30
N LEU A 90 9.25 2.32 6.62
CA LEU A 90 8.67 3.56 6.13
C LEU A 90 8.12 4.44 7.27
N GLU A 91 7.53 3.84 8.31
CA GLU A 91 7.11 4.55 9.52
C GLU A 91 8.31 5.21 10.22
N ARG A 92 9.43 4.51 10.35
CA ARG A 92 10.68 5.09 10.88
C ARG A 92 11.25 6.20 9.99
N ALA A 93 11.00 6.15 8.69
CA ALA A 93 11.34 7.21 7.75
C ALA A 93 10.35 8.39 7.76
N GLY A 94 9.31 8.34 8.60
CA GLY A 94 8.36 9.42 8.81
C GLY A 94 7.04 9.28 8.04
N VAL A 95 6.80 8.18 7.33
CA VAL A 95 5.52 7.93 6.66
C VAL A 95 4.44 7.64 7.69
N VAL A 96 3.29 8.28 7.54
CA VAL A 96 2.10 7.96 8.32
C VAL A 96 1.12 7.18 7.45
N PHE A 97 0.83 5.94 7.81
CA PHE A 97 -0.20 5.14 7.14
C PHE A 97 -1.59 5.49 7.68
N SER A 98 -2.13 6.63 7.22
CA SER A 98 -3.34 7.25 7.76
C SER A 98 -4.65 6.56 7.39
N GLY A 99 -4.62 5.56 6.51
CA GLY A 99 -5.78 4.76 6.15
C GLY A 99 -5.42 3.32 5.83
N THR A 100 -6.16 2.37 6.42
CA THR A 100 -5.98 0.94 6.16
C THR A 100 -7.32 0.26 5.86
N SER A 101 -7.28 -0.93 5.27
CA SER A 101 -8.47 -1.80 5.31
C SER A 101 -8.91 -2.05 6.76
N PRO A 102 -10.19 -2.43 7.02
CA PRO A 102 -10.67 -2.66 8.38
C PRO A 102 -9.87 -3.71 9.16
N THR A 103 -9.27 -4.68 8.45
CA THR A 103 -8.40 -5.71 9.03
C THR A 103 -6.98 -5.20 9.32
N GLY A 104 -6.64 -3.98 8.91
CA GLY A 104 -5.29 -3.42 8.99
C GLY A 104 -4.31 -3.99 7.96
N ARG A 105 -4.76 -4.98 7.17
CA ARG A 105 -3.88 -5.74 6.29
C ARG A 105 -3.45 -4.96 5.04
N LEU A 106 -4.28 -4.05 4.54
CA LEU A 106 -3.97 -3.27 3.33
C LEU A 106 -3.75 -1.82 3.73
N VAL A 107 -2.73 -1.19 3.16
CA VAL A 107 -2.53 0.26 3.23
C VAL A 107 -3.32 0.88 2.09
N GLU A 108 -4.19 1.84 2.43
CA GLU A 108 -5.02 2.53 1.44
C GLU A 108 -4.58 4.00 1.29
N ILE A 109 -4.11 4.62 2.37
CA ILE A 109 -3.70 6.03 2.41
C ILE A 109 -2.37 6.17 3.15
N MET A 110 -1.49 7.01 2.63
CA MET A 110 -0.24 7.45 3.24
C MET A 110 -0.17 8.99 3.23
N GLU A 111 0.53 9.58 4.19
CA GLU A 111 0.83 11.01 4.27
C GLU A 111 2.21 11.31 4.86
#